data_AF-A0A7Y3UPS9-F1
#
_entry.id   AF-A0A7Y3UPS9-F1
#
_cell.length_a   1.000
_cell.length_b   1.000
_cell.length_c   1.000
_cell.angle_alpha   90.00
_cell.angle_beta   90.00
_cell.angle_gamma   90.00
#
_symmetry.space_group_name_H-M   'P 1'
#
loop_
_entity.id
_entity.type
_entity.pdbx_description
1 polymer ?
#
loop_
_entity_poly.entity_id
_entity_poly.type
_entity_poly.pdbx_seq_one_letter_code
_entity_poly.pdbx_strand_id
1 'polypeptide(L)'
;MGNGKSTGLSVNAKTIVMILLFLNVGFTVKMINKYNEMKDAGYVREKTFEEYMQKRVMRAFGSIEEMNKIVEDAARQKEEADRIVKSVREHATENKRINNELASAKTKLLAERSKLQSTIAELRKKLKEKEK
;
A
#
# COMPACT_ATOMS: atom_id res chain seq x y z
N MET A 1 -44.63 69.19 7.55
CA MET A 1 -43.24 69.19 7.03
C MET A 1 -42.33 69.29 8.25
N GLY A 2 -42.02 68.18 8.92
CA GLY A 2 -40.83 67.38 8.62
C GLY A 2 -39.79 67.58 9.73
N ASN A 3 -40.08 67.11 10.95
CA ASN A 3 -39.16 67.09 12.07
C ASN A 3 -37.92 66.26 11.71
N GLY A 4 -36.75 66.89 11.63
CA GLY A 4 -35.48 66.21 11.39
C GLY A 4 -34.36 66.91 12.15
N LYS A 5 -34.24 66.64 13.46
CA LYS A 5 -33.00 66.93 14.20
C LYS A 5 -31.89 66.10 13.58
N SER A 6 -31.10 66.67 12.67
CA SER A 6 -29.81 66.11 12.30
C SER A 6 -28.90 66.26 13.52
N THR A 7 -28.86 65.23 14.38
CA THR A 7 -27.92 65.13 15.49
C THR A 7 -26.51 65.01 14.90
N GLY A 8 -25.90 66.15 14.61
CA GLY A 8 -24.52 66.23 14.15
C GLY A 8 -23.59 65.73 15.25
N LEU A 9 -22.72 64.78 14.90
CA LEU A 9 -21.66 64.29 15.78
C LEU A 9 -20.84 65.47 16.31
N SER A 10 -20.59 65.51 17.62
CA SER A 10 -19.72 66.50 18.25
C SER A 10 -18.33 66.45 17.61
N VAL A 11 -17.60 67.56 17.65
CA VAL A 11 -16.24 67.65 17.08
C VAL A 11 -15.35 66.53 17.64
N ASN A 12 -15.42 66.27 18.94
CA ASN A 12 -14.70 65.17 19.59
C ASN A 12 -15.10 63.79 19.01
N ALA A 13 -16.39 63.56 18.77
CA ALA A 13 -16.84 62.30 18.19
C ALA A 13 -16.33 62.12 16.75
N LYS A 14 -16.29 63.17 15.93
CA LYS A 14 -15.69 63.12 14.59
C LYS A 14 -14.20 62.82 14.63
N THR A 15 -13.47 63.43 15.57
CA THR A 15 -12.03 63.19 15.76
C THR A 15 -11.76 61.74 16.17
N ILE A 16 -12.54 61.20 17.11
CA ILE A 16 -12.45 59.80 17.54
C ILE A 16 -12.74 58.85 16.38
N VAL A 17 -13.78 59.12 15.58
CA VAL A 17 -14.11 58.32 14.38
C VAL A 17 -12.96 58.35 13.37
N MET A 18 -12.34 59.51 13.14
CA MET A 18 -11.18 59.62 12.25
C MET A 18 -9.99 58.79 12.74
N ILE A 19 -9.68 58.87 14.03
CA ILE A 19 -8.59 58.08 14.64
C ILE A 19 -8.87 56.57 14.50
N LEU A 20 -10.10 56.15 14.77
CA LEU A 20 -10.52 54.74 14.63
C LEU A 20 -10.41 54.25 13.19
N LEU A 21 -10.75 55.08 12.20
CA LEU A 21 -10.59 54.75 10.78
C LEU A 21 -9.11 54.59 10.41
N PHE A 22 -8.24 55.51 10.83
CA PHE A 22 -6.80 55.39 10.58
C PHE A 22 -6.19 54.16 11.24
N LEU A 23 -6.60 53.84 12.48
CA LEU A 23 -6.16 52.62 13.18
C LEU A 23 -6.58 51.36 12.42
N ASN A 24 -7.82 51.30 11.93
CA ASN A 24 -8.32 50.15 11.17
C ASN A 24 -7.61 49.98 9.82
N VAL A 25 -7.38 51.08 9.09
CA VAL A 25 -6.64 51.03 7.81
C VAL A 25 -5.19 50.61 8.04
N GLY A 26 -4.52 51.19 9.05
CA GLY A 26 -3.15 50.84 9.40
C GLY A 26 -2.99 49.37 9.82
N PHE A 27 -3.93 48.87 10.62
CA PHE A 27 -3.97 47.46 10.99
C PHE A 27 -4.19 46.53 9.78
N THR A 28 -5.08 46.91 8.86
CA THR A 28 -5.37 46.14 7.65
C THR A 28 -4.14 46.05 6.74
N VAL A 29 -3.46 47.17 6.48
CA VAL A 29 -2.22 47.21 5.69
C VAL A 29 -1.14 46.35 6.32
N LYS A 30 -0.97 46.41 7.65
CA LYS A 30 -0.01 45.56 8.38
C LYS A 30 -0.31 44.07 8.22
N MET A 31 -1.59 43.68 8.29
CA MET A 31 -1.99 42.28 8.11
C MET A 31 -1.76 41.78 6.68
N ILE A 32 -1.98 42.62 5.66
CA ILE A 32 -1.69 42.28 4.25
C ILE A 32 -0.19 42.05 4.04
N ASN A 33 0.66 42.95 4.55
CA ASN A 33 2.11 42.79 4.42
C ASN A 33 2.60 41.51 5.12
N LYS A 34 2.10 41.24 6.34
CA LYS A 34 2.42 40.02 7.07
C LYS A 34 1.99 38.75 6.32
N TYR A 35 0.83 38.78 5.66
CA TYR A 35 0.36 37.67 4.84
C TYR A 35 1.27 37.42 3.64
N ASN A 36 1.67 38.48 2.93
CA ASN A 36 2.58 38.37 1.78
C ASN A 36 3.95 37.84 2.20
N GLU A 37 4.53 38.38 3.27
CA GLU A 37 5.81 37.88 3.82
C GLU A 37 5.74 36.40 4.22
N MET A 38 4.65 35.99 4.88
CA MET A 38 4.45 34.59 5.25
C MET A 38 4.30 33.68 4.02
N LYS A 39 3.58 34.14 3.00
CA LYS A 39 3.39 33.41 1.75
C LYS A 39 4.72 33.25 1.01
N ASP A 40 5.50 34.32 0.87
CA ASP A 40 6.79 34.30 0.19
C ASP A 40 7.80 33.43 0.93
N ALA A 41 7.84 33.52 2.27
CA ALA A 41 8.67 32.65 3.10
C ALA A 41 8.26 31.18 3.02
N GLY A 42 6.96 30.89 2.84
CA GLY A 42 6.47 29.53 2.57
C GLY A 42 6.94 29.03 1.21
N TYR A 43 6.75 29.83 0.17
CA TYR A 43 7.14 29.51 -1.20
C TYR A 43 8.64 29.25 -1.35
N VAL A 44 9.48 30.10 -0.75
CA VAL A 44 10.94 29.92 -0.77
C VAL A 44 11.35 28.62 -0.06
N ARG A 45 10.67 28.28 1.04
CA ARG A 45 10.96 27.06 1.81
C ARG A 45 10.58 25.79 1.05
N GLU A 46 9.43 25.81 0.37
CA GLU A 46 8.97 24.71 -0.47
C GLU A 46 9.93 24.49 -1.65
N LYS A 47 10.32 25.56 -2.34
CA LYS A 47 11.30 25.48 -3.42
C LYS A 47 12.67 24.96 -2.94
N THR A 48 13.15 25.44 -1.79
CA THR A 48 14.43 24.97 -1.21
C THR A 48 14.36 23.49 -0.85
N PHE A 49 13.21 23.03 -0.34
CA PHE A 49 13.00 21.62 -0.02
C PHE A 49 12.95 20.76 -1.28
N GLU A 50 12.26 21.20 -2.32
CA GLU A 50 12.19 20.52 -3.62
C GLU A 50 13.60 20.36 -4.23
N GLU A 51 14.39 21.43 -4.27
CA GLU A 51 15.77 21.40 -4.76
C GLU A 51 16.66 20.46 -3.94
N TYR A 52 16.51 20.46 -2.61
CA TYR A 52 17.24 19.56 -1.73
C TYR A 52 16.85 18.09 -1.97
N MET A 53 15.56 17.82 -2.14
CA MET A 53 15.06 16.48 -2.45
C MET A 53 15.53 16.00 -3.82
N GLN A 54 15.47 16.84 -4.84
CA GLN A 54 15.98 16.51 -6.17
C GLN A 54 17.48 16.15 -6.12
N LYS A 55 18.30 16.94 -5.41
CA LYS A 55 19.73 16.63 -5.22
C LYS A 55 19.95 15.30 -4.50
N ARG A 56 19.14 14.99 -3.49
CA ARG A 56 19.21 13.70 -2.79
C ARG A 56 18.84 12.53 -3.70
N VAL A 57 17.76 12.67 -4.48
CA VAL A 57 17.33 11.64 -5.42
C VAL A 57 18.39 11.42 -6.50
N MET A 58 18.93 12.49 -7.09
CA MET A 58 20.03 12.37 -8.06
C MET A 58 21.28 11.70 -7.47
N ARG A 59 21.64 12.00 -6.21
CA ARG A 59 22.80 11.35 -5.56
C ARG A 59 22.58 9.86 -5.30
N ALA A 60 21.37 9.46 -4.94
CA ALA A 60 21.07 8.07 -4.57
C ALA A 60 20.73 7.20 -5.78
N PHE A 61 20.06 7.76 -6.78
CA PHE A 61 19.46 7.01 -7.88
C PHE A 61 19.86 7.49 -9.27
N GLY A 62 20.72 8.51 -9.39
CA GLY A 62 21.13 9.11 -10.67
C GLY A 62 20.14 10.13 -11.20
N SER A 63 18.85 9.78 -11.20
CA SER A 63 17.75 10.65 -11.64
C SER A 63 16.42 10.32 -10.94
N ILE A 64 15.44 11.23 -11.04
CA ILE A 64 14.07 10.98 -10.57
C ILE A 64 13.42 9.87 -11.41
N GLU A 65 13.66 9.87 -12.72
CA GLU A 65 13.17 8.84 -13.63
C GLU A 65 13.68 7.44 -13.27
N GLU A 66 14.97 7.30 -12.94
CA GLU A 66 15.55 6.02 -12.50
C GLU A 66 14.95 5.55 -11.18
N MET A 67 14.76 6.45 -10.21
CA MET A 67 14.06 6.12 -8.96
C MET A 67 12.64 5.59 -9.24
N ASN A 68 11.89 6.27 -10.11
CA ASN A 68 10.53 5.86 -10.45
C ASN A 68 10.51 4.49 -11.14
N LYS A 69 11.45 4.23 -12.05
CA LYS A 69 11.60 2.90 -12.68
C LYS A 69 11.91 1.81 -11.67
N ILE A 70 12.82 2.07 -10.73
CA ILE A 70 13.16 1.10 -9.67
C ILE A 70 11.92 0.78 -8.81
N VAL A 71 11.13 1.79 -8.46
CA VAL A 71 9.90 1.59 -7.68
C VAL A 71 8.89 0.75 -8.47
N GLU A 72 8.73 1.04 -9.77
CA GLU A 72 7.82 0.30 -10.63
C GLU A 72 8.27 -1.15 -10.83
N ASP A 73 9.57 -1.37 -11.09
CA ASP A 73 10.15 -2.71 -11.24
C ASP A 73 10.03 -3.51 -9.94
N ALA A 74 10.27 -2.89 -8.78
CA ALA A 74 10.09 -3.53 -7.48
C ALA A 74 8.62 -3.93 -7.23
N ALA A 75 7.66 -3.07 -7.63
CA ALA A 75 6.24 -3.39 -7.53
C ALA A 75 5.87 -4.59 -8.42
N ARG A 76 6.34 -4.61 -9.68
CA ARG A 76 6.12 -5.75 -10.59
C ARG A 76 6.74 -7.04 -10.07
N GLN A 77 7.98 -6.99 -9.58
CA GLN A 77 8.67 -8.16 -9.00
C GLN A 77 7.92 -8.69 -7.79
N LYS A 78 7.37 -7.82 -6.94
CA LYS A 78 6.54 -8.23 -5.81
C LYS A 78 5.28 -8.98 -6.26
N GLU A 79 4.57 -8.44 -7.25
CA GLU A 79 3.36 -9.10 -7.79
C GLU A 79 3.67 -10.45 -8.45
N GLU A 80 4.81 -10.56 -9.12
CA GLU A 80 5.27 -11.83 -9.70
C GLU A 80 5.64 -12.83 -8.62
N ALA A 81 6.37 -12.40 -7.60
CA ALA A 81 6.72 -13.22 -6.44
C ALA A 81 5.46 -13.75 -5.72
N ASP A 82 4.45 -12.89 -5.49
CA ASP A 82 3.19 -13.29 -4.86
C ASP A 82 2.44 -14.33 -5.72
N ARG A 83 2.44 -14.18 -7.05
CA ARG A 83 1.87 -15.16 -7.97
C ARG A 83 2.60 -16.50 -7.91
N ILE A 84 3.93 -16.49 -7.91
CA ILE A 84 4.75 -17.70 -7.80
C ILE A 84 4.49 -18.40 -6.46
N VAL A 85 4.50 -17.66 -5.35
CA VAL A 85 4.23 -18.23 -4.02
C VAL A 85 2.86 -18.89 -3.96
N LYS A 86 1.83 -18.27 -4.55
CA LYS A 86 0.50 -18.85 -4.63
C LYS A 86 0.49 -20.15 -5.44
N SER A 87 1.09 -20.14 -6.64
CA SER A 87 1.19 -21.34 -7.50
C SER A 87 1.97 -22.48 -6.82
N VAL A 88 3.09 -22.18 -6.15
CA VAL A 88 3.87 -23.17 -5.42
C VAL A 88 3.06 -23.80 -4.28
N ARG A 89 2.26 -23.01 -3.55
CA ARG A 89 1.37 -23.55 -2.50
C ARG A 89 0.28 -24.45 -3.06
N GLU A 90 -0.30 -24.09 -4.20
CA GLU A 90 -1.30 -24.91 -4.90
C GLU A 90 -0.67 -26.23 -5.35
N HIS A 91 0.49 -26.20 -6.00
CA HIS A 91 1.23 -27.40 -6.40
C HIS A 91 1.67 -28.26 -5.21
N ALA A 92 2.10 -27.67 -4.10
CA ALA A 92 2.45 -28.41 -2.90
C ALA A 92 1.24 -29.15 -2.30
N THR A 93 0.08 -28.52 -2.31
CA THR A 93 -1.18 -29.12 -1.85
C THR A 93 -1.58 -30.29 -2.75
N GLU A 94 -1.52 -30.09 -4.06
CA GLU A 94 -1.83 -31.12 -5.04
C GLU A 94 -0.86 -32.31 -4.97
N ASN A 95 0.44 -32.04 -4.87
CA ASN A 95 1.44 -33.10 -4.67
C ASN A 95 1.18 -33.90 -3.40
N LYS A 96 0.77 -33.24 -2.30
CA LYS A 96 0.41 -33.94 -1.07
C LYS A 96 -0.81 -34.85 -1.27
N ARG A 97 -1.83 -34.38 -2.01
CA ARG A 97 -3.01 -35.17 -2.37
C ARG A 97 -2.62 -36.41 -3.18
N ILE A 98 -1.87 -36.21 -4.27
CA ILE A 98 -1.39 -37.29 -5.15
C ILE A 98 -0.55 -38.29 -4.35
N ASN A 99 0.34 -37.83 -3.48
CA ASN A 99 1.19 -38.73 -2.69
C ASN A 99 0.37 -39.58 -1.71
N ASN A 100 -0.67 -39.02 -1.10
CA ASN A 100 -1.59 -39.77 -0.25
C ASN A 100 -2.38 -40.82 -1.04
N GLU A 101 -2.84 -40.47 -2.25
CA GLU A 101 -3.52 -41.40 -3.15
C GLU A 101 -2.60 -42.54 -3.59
N LEU A 102 -1.35 -42.22 -3.93
CA LEU A 102 -0.33 -43.20 -4.28
C LEU A 102 -0.01 -44.13 -3.10
N ALA A 103 0.11 -43.59 -1.89
CA ALA A 103 0.33 -44.38 -0.68
C ALA A 103 -0.83 -45.35 -0.44
N SER A 104 -2.08 -44.89 -0.58
CA SER A 104 -3.28 -45.72 -0.46
C SER A 104 -3.39 -46.80 -1.55
N ALA A 105 -3.07 -46.46 -2.79
CA ALA A 105 -3.03 -47.43 -3.90
C ALA A 105 -1.96 -48.50 -3.65
N LYS A 106 -0.78 -48.09 -3.16
CA LYS A 106 0.32 -49.00 -2.83
C LYS A 106 -0.06 -49.98 -1.72
N THR A 107 -0.72 -49.52 -0.65
CA THR A 107 -1.15 -50.41 0.44
C THR A 107 -2.20 -51.41 -0.03
N LYS A 108 -3.17 -50.99 -0.84
CA LYS A 108 -4.16 -51.88 -1.46
C LYS A 108 -3.50 -52.95 -2.33
N LEU A 109 -2.58 -52.55 -3.19
CA LEU A 109 -1.89 -53.46 -4.10
C LEU A 109 -1.03 -54.48 -3.34
N LEU A 110 -0.35 -54.05 -2.27
CA LEU A 110 0.39 -54.97 -1.38
C LEU A 110 -0.54 -55.98 -0.68
N ALA A 111 -1.71 -55.53 -0.22
CA ALA A 111 -2.69 -56.42 0.40
C ALA A 111 -3.27 -57.44 -0.59
N GLU A 112 -3.60 -57.02 -1.81
CA GLU A 112 -4.06 -57.92 -2.88
C GLU A 112 -2.99 -58.92 -3.28
N ARG A 113 -1.74 -58.46 -3.46
CA ARG A 113 -0.60 -59.34 -3.74
C ARG A 113 -0.44 -60.41 -2.65
N SER A 114 -0.53 -60.03 -1.37
CA SER A 114 -0.44 -60.97 -0.25
C SER A 114 -1.56 -62.00 -0.29
N LYS A 115 -2.80 -61.57 -0.58
CA LYS A 115 -3.95 -62.49 -0.72
C LYS A 115 -3.73 -63.48 -1.87
N LEU A 116 -3.34 -62.99 -3.05
CA LEU A 116 -3.06 -63.83 -4.21
C LEU A 116 -1.94 -64.84 -3.94
N GLN A 117 -0.87 -64.42 -3.26
CA GLN A 117 0.21 -65.33 -2.88
C GLN A 117 -0.28 -66.43 -1.93
N SER A 118 -1.14 -66.10 -0.96
CA SER A 118 -1.77 -67.09 -0.08
C SER A 118 -2.64 -68.08 -0.87
N THR A 119 -3.49 -67.58 -1.77
CA THR A 119 -4.34 -68.43 -2.62
C THR A 119 -3.51 -69.35 -3.53
N ILE A 120 -2.43 -68.86 -4.13
CA ILE A 120 -1.51 -69.67 -4.94
C ILE A 120 -0.86 -70.77 -4.07
N ALA A 121 -0.44 -70.45 -2.85
CA ALA A 121 0.17 -71.42 -1.94
C ALA A 121 -0.82 -72.54 -1.56
N GLU A 122 -2.07 -72.19 -1.25
CA GLU A 122 -3.13 -73.16 -0.96
C GLU A 122 -3.46 -74.05 -2.16
N LEU A 123 -3.58 -73.47 -3.36
CA LEU A 123 -3.83 -74.22 -4.59
C LEU A 123 -2.68 -75.19 -4.89
N ARG A 124 -1.43 -74.76 -4.72
CA ARG A 124 -0.25 -75.63 -4.87
C ARG A 124 -0.26 -76.78 -3.88
N LYS A 125 -0.69 -76.54 -2.64
CA LYS A 125 -0.82 -77.60 -1.63
C LYS A 125 -1.88 -78.63 -2.05
N LYS A 126 -3.06 -78.18 -2.45
CA LYS A 126 -4.16 -79.04 -2.94
C LYS A 126 -3.77 -79.85 -4.18
N LEU A 127 -2.98 -79.28 -5.09
CA LEU A 127 -2.49 -79.99 -6.28
C LEU A 127 -1.57 -81.16 -5.88
N LYS A 128 -0.60 -80.90 -4.99
CA LYS A 128 0.32 -81.93 -4.47
C LYS A 128 -0.39 -83.03 -3.69
N GLU A 129 -1.48 -82.72 -3.01
CA GLU A 129 -2.31 -83.70 -2.30
C GLU A 129 -3.12 -84.60 -3.27
N LYS A 130 -3.46 -84.11 -4.47
CA LYS A 130 -4.14 -84.90 -5.52
C LYS A 130 -3.21 -85.76 -6.35
N GLU A 131 -1.91 -85.45 -6.37
CA GLU A 131 -0.88 -86.19 -7.12
C GLU A 131 -0.25 -87.35 -6.31
N LYS A 132 -0.67 -87.55 -5.04
CA LYS A 132 -0.31 -88.68 -4.17
C LYS A 132 -1.44 -89.70 -4.11
#